data_AF-A0A9D8NZ84-F1
#
_entry.id   AF-A0A9D8NZ84-F1
#
_cell.length_a   1.000
_cell.length_b   1.000
_cell.length_c   1.000
_cell.angle_alpha   90.00
_cell.angle_beta   90.00
_cell.angle_gamma   90.00
#
_symmetry.space_group_name_H-M   'P 1'
#
loop_
_entity.id
_entity.type
_entity.pdbx_description
1 polymer ?
#
loop_
_entity_poly.entity_id
_entity_poly.type
_entity_poly.pdbx_seq_one_letter_code
_entity_poly.pdbx_strand_id
1 'polypeptide(L)'
;MNASAPRDKWRHEEIWLLLPWYVNGTLDAMEAARVRHHLRGCPSCRDELAAQRRVHLQVHSAAPVALDVDSALARLKARIGDEPLTRPRTIEAPDCGGILARLQRWLNPHGPHPLAWAAAAGLLAAAVLPQFLELGPAIRPNVFHTSANPGSL
;
A
#
# COMPACT_ATOMS: atom_id res chain seq x y z
N MET A 1 26.74 31.29 32.48
CA MET A 1 26.51 29.85 32.28
C MET A 1 25.02 29.57 32.37
N ASN A 2 24.33 29.25 31.28
CA ASN A 2 22.94 28.78 31.31
C ASN A 2 22.91 27.36 30.75
N ALA A 3 22.78 26.38 31.65
CA ALA A 3 22.57 24.99 31.30
C ALA A 3 21.10 24.80 30.92
N SER A 4 20.81 24.86 29.62
CA SER A 4 19.51 24.45 29.08
C SER A 4 19.26 23.00 29.48
N ALA A 5 18.14 22.76 30.18
CA ALA A 5 17.66 21.46 30.61
C ALA A 5 17.73 20.41 29.46
N PRO A 6 17.95 19.12 29.77
CA PRO A 6 18.01 18.08 28.75
C PRO A 6 16.69 18.06 28.00
N ARG A 7 16.71 18.55 26.74
CA ARG A 7 15.58 18.44 25.84
C ARG A 7 15.24 16.96 25.67
N ASP A 8 13.97 16.67 25.84
CA ASP A 8 13.30 15.42 25.56
C ASP A 8 14.03 14.64 24.44
N LYS A 9 14.61 13.49 24.80
CA LYS A 9 15.38 12.69 23.84
C LYS A 9 14.49 12.02 22.81
N TRP A 10 13.17 12.00 23.02
CA TRP A 10 12.24 11.34 22.14
C TRP A 10 11.57 12.36 21.24
N ARG A 11 11.62 12.03 19.95
CA ARG A 11 10.98 12.85 18.95
C ARG A 11 9.47 12.73 19.12
N HIS A 12 8.79 13.86 19.00
CA HIS A 12 7.35 13.96 19.06
C HIS A 12 6.68 12.92 18.15
N GLU A 13 7.21 12.73 16.95
CA GLU A 13 6.73 11.79 15.95
C GLU A 13 6.81 10.32 16.43
N GLU A 14 7.87 9.97 17.15
CA GLU A 14 8.04 8.61 17.69
C GLU A 14 6.99 8.33 18.77
N ILE A 15 6.77 9.29 19.67
CA ILE A 15 5.72 9.17 20.70
C ILE A 15 4.34 9.14 20.07
N TRP A 16 4.10 9.95 19.04
CA TRP A 16 2.83 9.98 18.31
C TRP A 16 2.44 8.59 17.80
N LEU A 17 3.39 7.86 17.20
CA LEU A 17 3.19 6.51 16.69
C LEU A 17 2.92 5.47 17.79
N LEU A 18 3.37 5.74 19.03
CA LEU A 18 3.14 4.87 20.18
C LEU A 18 1.78 5.10 20.86
N LEU A 19 1.10 6.22 20.62
CA LEU A 19 -0.17 6.54 21.29
C LEU A 19 -1.27 5.48 21.08
N PRO A 20 -1.50 4.90 19.88
CA PRO A 20 -2.53 3.87 19.70
C PRO A 20 -2.26 2.63 20.56
N TRP A 21 -1.00 2.19 20.61
CA TRP A 21 -0.58 1.05 21.42
C TRP A 21 -0.66 1.35 22.92
N TYR A 22 -0.37 2.60 23.32
CA TYR A 22 -0.54 3.06 24.69
C TYR A 22 -2.00 3.02 25.12
N VAL A 23 -2.93 3.44 24.25
CA VAL A 23 -4.38 3.36 24.50
C VAL A 23 -4.84 1.90 24.61
N ASN A 24 -4.34 1.03 23.74
CA ASN A 24 -4.67 -0.39 23.77
C ASN A 24 -3.99 -1.16 24.92
N GLY A 25 -3.05 -0.53 25.64
CA GLY A 25 -2.35 -1.16 26.76
C GLY A 25 -1.36 -2.25 26.34
N THR A 26 -0.87 -2.22 25.10
CA THR A 26 -0.02 -3.27 24.52
C THR A 26 1.46 -2.92 24.49
N LEU A 27 1.84 -1.72 24.93
CA LEU A 27 3.24 -1.30 25.01
C LEU A 27 3.97 -1.99 26.17
N ASP A 28 5.28 -2.17 25.99
CA ASP A 28 6.13 -2.60 27.10
C ASP A 28 6.25 -1.50 28.18
N ALA A 29 6.77 -1.87 29.35
CA ALA A 29 6.87 -0.96 30.50
C ALA A 29 7.78 0.26 30.21
N MET A 30 8.84 0.08 29.43
CA MET A 30 9.78 1.14 29.08
C MET A 30 9.12 2.12 28.11
N GLU A 31 8.53 1.64 27.02
CA GLU A 31 7.76 2.42 26.04
C GLU A 31 6.63 3.20 26.68
N ALA A 32 5.84 2.55 27.53
CA ALA A 32 4.76 3.21 28.25
C ALA A 32 5.30 4.31 29.19
N ALA A 33 6.47 4.12 29.81
CA ALA A 33 7.12 5.16 30.60
C ALA A 33 7.60 6.33 29.73
N ARG A 34 8.11 6.06 28.53
CA ARG A 34 8.50 7.10 27.55
C ARG A 34 7.31 7.98 27.17
N VAL A 35 6.21 7.34 26.77
CA VAL A 35 4.96 8.02 26.41
C VAL A 35 4.46 8.87 27.58
N ARG A 36 4.39 8.31 28.80
CA ARG A 36 3.98 9.05 30.00
C ARG A 36 4.85 10.26 30.30
N HIS A 37 6.16 10.17 30.06
CA HIS A 37 7.07 11.29 30.27
C HIS A 37 6.79 12.42 29.26
N HIS A 38 6.73 12.10 27.97
CA HIS A 38 6.46 13.08 26.90
C HIS A 38 5.11 13.77 27.07
N LEU A 39 4.07 13.03 27.48
CA LEU A 39 2.72 13.58 27.72
C LEU A 39 2.68 14.65 28.81
N ARG A 40 3.67 14.74 29.71
CA ARG A 40 3.77 15.84 30.68
C ARG A 40 4.11 17.16 30.00
N GLY A 41 4.92 17.13 28.94
CA GLY A 41 5.42 18.32 28.24
C GLY A 41 4.66 18.69 26.97
N CYS A 42 4.07 17.73 26.26
CA CYS A 42 3.48 17.98 24.94
C CYS A 42 1.93 18.05 24.98
N PRO A 43 1.31 19.22 24.77
CA PRO A 43 -0.15 19.34 24.68
C PRO A 43 -0.72 18.60 23.45
N SER A 44 -0.06 18.69 22.29
CA SER A 44 -0.50 18.04 21.05
C SER A 44 -0.68 16.53 21.21
N CYS A 45 0.29 15.84 21.85
CA CYS A 45 0.15 14.40 22.14
C CYS A 45 -0.93 14.08 23.18
N ARG A 46 -1.25 15.01 24.10
CA ARG A 46 -2.36 14.80 25.04
C ARG A 46 -3.71 14.90 24.34
N ASP A 47 -3.84 15.83 23.41
CA ASP A 47 -5.06 16.01 22.62
C ASP A 47 -5.32 14.81 21.71
N GLU A 48 -4.27 14.31 21.04
CA GLU A 48 -4.33 13.09 20.26
C GLU A 48 -4.68 11.87 21.13
N LEU A 49 -4.03 11.71 22.29
CA LEU A 49 -4.35 10.64 23.22
C LEU A 49 -5.84 10.67 23.66
N ALA A 50 -6.38 11.87 23.91
CA ALA A 50 -7.79 12.02 24.24
C ALA A 50 -8.69 11.64 23.06
N ALA A 51 -8.32 11.99 21.82
CA ALA A 51 -9.04 11.57 20.62
C ALA A 51 -9.06 10.05 20.44
N GLN A 52 -7.90 9.40 20.56
CA GLN A 52 -7.78 7.95 20.43
C GLN A 52 -8.54 7.20 21.54
N ARG A 53 -8.52 7.72 22.78
CA ARG A 53 -9.35 7.16 23.87
C ARG A 53 -10.84 7.22 23.59
N ARG A 54 -11.33 8.30 22.97
CA ARG A 54 -12.75 8.38 22.57
C ARG A 54 -13.10 7.29 21.55
N VAL A 55 -12.26 7.10 20.54
CA VAL A 55 -12.45 6.04 19.54
C VAL A 55 -12.41 4.66 20.19
N HIS A 56 -11.42 4.39 21.04
CA HIS A 56 -11.30 3.15 21.79
C HIS A 56 -12.58 2.86 22.60
N LEU A 57 -13.07 3.84 23.36
CA LEU A 57 -14.31 3.71 24.11
C LEU A 57 -15.51 3.42 23.21
N GLN A 58 -15.64 4.09 22.06
CA GLN A 58 -16.74 3.86 21.13
C GLN A 58 -16.73 2.46 20.51
N VAL A 59 -15.54 1.93 20.20
CA VAL A 59 -15.38 0.58 19.65
C VAL A 59 -15.69 -0.48 20.72
N HIS A 60 -15.28 -0.25 21.97
CA HIS A 60 -15.45 -1.21 23.06
C HIS A 60 -16.75 -1.05 23.85
N SER A 61 -17.50 0.04 23.69
CA SER A 61 -18.80 0.26 24.36
C SER A 61 -19.98 -0.40 23.66
N ALA A 62 -19.79 -0.88 22.44
CA ALA A 62 -20.80 -1.71 21.78
C ALA A 62 -21.06 -2.94 22.65
N ALA A 63 -22.30 -3.08 23.13
CA ALA A 63 -22.68 -4.23 23.95
C ALA A 63 -22.24 -5.52 23.24
N PRO A 64 -21.59 -6.47 23.95
CA PRO A 64 -21.23 -7.73 23.35
C PRO A 64 -22.52 -8.38 22.84
N VAL A 65 -22.71 -8.37 21.52
CA VAL A 65 -23.76 -9.15 20.90
C VAL A 65 -23.42 -10.59 21.26
N ALA A 66 -24.36 -11.31 21.88
CA ALA A 66 -24.23 -12.72 22.16
C ALA A 66 -24.23 -13.48 20.81
N LEU A 67 -23.10 -13.39 20.12
CA LEU A 67 -22.82 -14.09 18.88
C LEU A 67 -22.09 -15.35 19.25
N ASP A 68 -22.61 -16.48 18.80
CA ASP A 68 -21.85 -17.71 18.73
C ASP A 68 -20.81 -17.55 17.60
N VAL A 69 -19.63 -17.05 17.99
CA VAL A 69 -18.50 -16.76 17.11
C VAL A 69 -18.06 -18.03 16.39
N ASP A 70 -18.07 -19.17 17.08
CA ASP A 70 -17.64 -20.45 16.51
C ASP A 70 -18.57 -20.92 15.40
N SER A 71 -19.90 -20.85 15.62
CA SER A 71 -20.88 -21.17 14.57
C SER A 71 -20.82 -20.19 13.40
N ALA A 72 -20.63 -18.89 13.66
CA ALA A 72 -20.48 -17.89 12.60
C ALA A 72 -19.22 -18.13 11.76
N LEU A 73 -18.11 -18.45 12.41
CA LEU A 73 -16.85 -18.79 11.75
C LEU A 73 -16.95 -20.10 10.97
N ALA A 74 -17.61 -21.12 11.51
CA ALA A 74 -17.82 -22.39 10.82
C ALA A 74 -18.62 -22.21 9.53
N ARG A 75 -19.70 -21.41 9.55
CA ARG A 75 -20.47 -21.05 8.35
C ARG A 75 -19.64 -20.30 7.33
N LEU A 76 -18.76 -19.38 7.76
CA LEU A 76 -17.85 -18.67 6.87
C LEU A 76 -16.84 -19.63 6.23
N LYS A 77 -16.21 -20.51 7.03
CA LYS A 77 -15.25 -21.50 6.54
C LYS A 77 -15.87 -22.45 5.51
N ALA A 78 -17.09 -22.91 5.75
CA ALA A 78 -17.82 -23.74 4.80
C ALA A 78 -18.05 -23.00 3.46
N ARG A 79 -18.51 -21.74 3.51
CA ARG A 79 -18.70 -20.92 2.30
C ARG A 79 -17.41 -20.70 1.49
N ILE A 80 -16.27 -20.52 2.16
CA ILE A 80 -14.97 -20.36 1.50
C ILE A 80 -14.52 -21.69 0.88
N GLY A 81 -14.73 -22.81 1.57
CA GLY A 81 -14.40 -24.14 1.06
C GLY A 81 -15.27 -24.59 -0.11
N ASP A 82 -16.54 -24.15 -0.13
CA ASP A 82 -17.51 -24.46 -1.18
C ASP A 82 -17.44 -23.51 -2.36
N GLU A 83 -16.65 -22.43 -2.30
CA GLU A 83 -16.44 -21.57 -3.46
C GLU A 83 -15.60 -22.35 -4.48
N PRO A 84 -16.18 -22.81 -5.61
CA PRO A 84 -15.36 -23.39 -6.65
C PRO A 84 -14.36 -22.32 -7.05
N LEU A 85 -13.07 -22.66 -7.09
CA LEU A 85 -12.01 -21.76 -7.58
C LEU A 85 -12.48 -21.19 -8.92
N THR A 86 -13.08 -20.02 -8.85
CA THR A 86 -13.83 -19.49 -9.97
C THR A 86 -12.78 -19.20 -11.01
N ARG A 87 -12.89 -19.90 -12.14
CA ARG A 87 -12.05 -19.73 -13.33
C ARG A 87 -11.80 -18.22 -13.49
N PRO A 88 -10.55 -17.77 -13.68
CA PRO A 88 -10.19 -16.36 -13.64
C PRO A 88 -11.25 -15.54 -14.33
N ARG A 89 -11.80 -14.53 -13.65
CA ARG A 89 -12.61 -13.52 -14.33
C ARG A 89 -11.70 -12.93 -15.39
N THR A 90 -11.86 -13.39 -16.63
CA THR A 90 -11.32 -12.71 -17.78
C THR A 90 -11.97 -11.35 -17.73
N ILE A 91 -11.21 -10.36 -17.28
CA ILE A 91 -11.58 -8.97 -17.48
C ILE A 91 -11.53 -8.85 -19.01
N GLU A 92 -12.70 -8.90 -19.65
CA GLU A 92 -12.80 -8.56 -21.06
C GLU A 92 -12.26 -7.14 -21.16
N ALA A 93 -11.10 -7.02 -21.81
CA ALA A 93 -10.49 -5.73 -22.05
C ALA A 93 -11.53 -4.86 -22.77
N PRO A 94 -11.69 -3.57 -22.38
CA PRO A 94 -12.60 -2.68 -23.07
C PRO A 94 -12.32 -2.74 -24.58
N ASP A 95 -13.39 -2.84 -25.38
CA ASP A 95 -13.33 -2.88 -26.84
C ASP A 95 -12.84 -1.53 -27.39
N CYS A 96 -11.54 -1.32 -27.28
CA CYS A 96 -10.81 -0.29 -28.01
C CYS A 96 -10.47 -0.76 -29.43
N GLY A 97 -10.95 -1.95 -29.84
CA GLY A 97 -10.59 -2.63 -31.07
C GLY A 97 -10.94 -1.83 -32.31
N GLY A 98 -12.00 -1.01 -32.29
CA GLY A 98 -12.42 -0.23 -33.46
C GLY A 98 -11.41 0.84 -33.90
N ILE A 99 -10.84 1.59 -32.95
CA ILE A 99 -9.92 2.70 -33.24
C ILE A 99 -8.49 2.17 -33.35
N LEU A 100 -8.09 1.28 -32.42
CA LEU A 100 -6.75 0.69 -32.43
C LEU A 100 -6.54 -0.20 -33.66
N ALA A 101 -7.53 -1.00 -34.08
CA ALA A 101 -7.39 -1.82 -35.30
C ALA A 101 -7.34 -0.99 -36.58
N ARG A 102 -7.93 0.22 -36.58
CA ARG A 102 -7.88 1.15 -37.72
C ARG A 102 -6.51 1.80 -37.86
N LEU A 103 -5.90 2.20 -36.74
CA LEU A 103 -4.52 2.67 -36.67
C LEU A 103 -3.52 1.55 -37.00
N GLN A 104 -3.72 0.35 -36.47
CA GLN A 104 -2.87 -0.81 -36.72
C GLN A 104 -2.91 -1.24 -38.20
N ARG A 105 -4.04 -1.06 -38.90
CA ARG A 105 -4.15 -1.26 -40.35
C ARG A 105 -3.39 -0.20 -41.16
N TRP A 106 -3.35 1.04 -40.68
CA TRP A 106 -2.63 2.13 -41.32
C TRP A 106 -1.10 2.00 -41.14
N LEU A 107 -0.68 1.38 -40.03
CA LEU A 107 0.71 1.10 -39.69
C LEU A 107 1.21 -0.26 -40.24
N ASN A 108 0.33 -1.08 -40.84
CA ASN A 108 0.70 -2.39 -41.36
C ASN A 108 1.45 -2.24 -42.70
N PRO A 109 2.73 -2.61 -42.80
CA PRO A 109 3.59 -2.32 -43.95
C PRO A 109 3.33 -3.19 -45.21
N HIS A 110 2.24 -3.96 -45.25
CA HIS A 110 1.89 -4.84 -46.37
C HIS A 110 1.05 -4.18 -47.48
N GLY A 111 1.03 -2.83 -47.57
CA GLY A 111 0.46 -2.08 -48.70
C GLY A 111 1.46 -1.88 -49.86
N PRO A 112 1.01 -1.69 -51.11
CA PRO A 112 1.85 -1.81 -52.32
C PRO A 112 2.92 -0.72 -52.57
N HIS A 113 3.29 0.13 -51.60
CA HIS A 113 4.36 1.13 -51.78
C HIS A 113 5.29 1.31 -50.55
N PRO A 114 6.07 0.28 -50.15
CA PRO A 114 6.93 0.34 -48.95
C PRO A 114 8.33 0.98 -49.18
N LEU A 115 8.56 1.70 -50.29
CA LEU A 115 9.90 2.24 -50.61
C LEU A 115 10.07 3.76 -50.48
N ALA A 116 9.01 4.53 -50.23
CA ALA A 116 9.12 5.99 -50.14
C ALA A 116 9.47 6.52 -48.73
N TRP A 117 9.23 5.75 -47.66
CA TRP A 117 9.40 6.24 -46.27
C TRP A 117 10.53 5.56 -45.48
N ALA A 118 11.23 4.59 -46.06
CA ALA A 118 12.30 3.86 -45.36
C ALA A 118 13.63 4.66 -45.25
N ALA A 119 13.85 5.66 -46.10
CA ALA A 119 15.13 6.40 -46.11
C ALA A 119 15.20 7.55 -45.09
N ALA A 120 14.07 8.12 -44.65
CA ALA A 120 14.07 9.31 -43.80
C ALA A 120 14.05 9.01 -42.29
N ALA A 121 13.46 7.90 -41.84
CA ALA A 121 13.31 7.60 -40.41
C ALA A 121 14.48 6.84 -39.78
N GLY A 122 15.29 6.13 -40.58
CA GLY A 122 16.41 5.33 -40.07
C GLY A 122 17.54 6.15 -39.42
N LEU A 123 17.77 7.38 -39.90
CA LEU A 123 18.86 8.24 -39.41
C LEU A 123 18.56 8.93 -38.06
N LEU A 124 17.29 9.09 -37.68
CA LEU A 124 16.92 9.70 -36.39
C LEU A 124 16.89 8.70 -35.22
N ALA A 125 16.65 7.41 -35.48
CA ALA A 125 16.56 6.39 -34.42
C ALA A 125 17.93 5.96 -33.85
N ALA A 126 19.01 6.04 -34.63
CA ALA A 126 20.34 5.59 -34.20
C ALA A 126 21.01 6.52 -33.16
N ALA A 127 20.59 7.78 -33.06
CA ALA A 127 21.22 8.76 -32.16
C ALA A 127 20.59 8.83 -30.75
N VAL A 128 19.32 8.42 -30.60
CA VAL A 128 18.56 8.60 -29.33
C VAL A 128 18.56 7.33 -28.46
N LEU A 129 18.73 6.15 -29.08
CA LEU A 129 18.72 4.86 -28.39
C LEU A 129 19.75 4.70 -27.25
N PRO A 130 20.98 5.26 -27.30
CA PRO A 130 21.92 5.09 -26.19
C PRO A 130 21.60 5.96 -24.96
N GLN A 131 20.80 7.04 -25.09
CA GLN A 131 20.50 7.94 -23.97
C GLN A 131 19.38 7.43 -23.05
N PHE A 132 18.48 6.59 -23.56
CA PHE A 132 17.34 6.08 -22.78
C PHE A 132 17.69 4.88 -21.89
N LEU A 133 18.83 4.23 -22.14
CA LEU A 133 19.30 3.08 -21.35
C LEU A 133 20.00 3.47 -20.03
N GLU A 134 20.48 4.72 -19.91
CA GLU A 134 21.18 5.21 -18.71
C GLU A 134 20.22 5.80 -17.64
N LEU A 135 18.96 6.06 -17.99
CA LEU A 135 17.94 6.65 -17.10
C LEU A 135 16.70 5.76 -16.97
N GLY A 136 16.89 4.44 -16.95
CA GLY A 136 15.81 3.52 -16.60
C GLY A 136 15.36 3.78 -15.16
N PRO A 137 14.07 4.10 -14.89
CA PRO A 137 13.57 4.15 -13.53
C PRO A 137 13.80 2.77 -12.91
N ALA A 138 14.51 2.73 -11.78
CA ALA A 138 14.60 1.55 -10.94
C ALA A 138 13.22 1.28 -10.33
N ILE A 139 12.28 0.79 -11.14
CA ILE A 139 11.04 0.21 -10.69
C ILE A 139 11.47 -1.09 -10.00
N ARG A 140 11.73 -1.01 -8.70
CA ARG A 140 11.79 -2.20 -7.87
C ARG A 140 10.38 -2.78 -7.88
N PRO A 141 10.14 -3.99 -8.42
CA PRO A 141 8.84 -4.62 -8.25
C PRO A 141 8.63 -4.79 -6.74
N ASN A 142 7.55 -4.21 -6.21
CA ASN A 142 7.13 -4.51 -4.84
C ASN A 142 6.75 -5.99 -4.79
N VAL A 143 7.60 -6.80 -4.18
CA VAL A 143 7.29 -8.21 -3.90
C VAL A 143 6.34 -8.22 -2.72
N PHE A 144 5.05 -8.37 -3.00
CA PHE A 144 4.06 -8.59 -1.96
C PHE A 144 4.12 -10.05 -1.54
N HIS A 145 4.62 -10.32 -0.35
CA HIS A 145 4.46 -11.63 0.28
C HIS A 145 3.02 -11.74 0.78
N THR A 146 2.21 -12.54 0.10
CA THR A 146 0.92 -12.98 0.64
C THR A 146 1.17 -14.14 1.59
N SER A 147 0.43 -14.19 2.70
CA SER A 147 0.51 -15.24 3.73
C SER A 147 0.14 -16.64 3.22
N ALA A 148 -0.20 -16.77 1.93
CA ALA A 148 -0.51 -18.02 1.26
C ALA A 148 0.71 -18.71 0.62
N ASN A 149 1.89 -18.08 0.58
CA ASN A 149 3.11 -18.73 0.08
C ASN A 149 4.13 -18.97 1.21
N PRO A 150 4.05 -20.10 1.95
CA PRO A 150 5.11 -20.52 2.85
C PRO A 150 6.26 -21.14 2.02
N GLY A 151 7.00 -20.34 1.25
CA GLY A 151 8.02 -20.91 0.37
C GLY A 151 8.81 -19.91 -0.45
N SER A 152 9.80 -19.27 0.17
CA SER A 152 11.06 -18.87 -0.48
C SER A 152 12.08 -18.49 0.61
N LEU A 153 12.68 -19.51 1.20
CA LEU A 153 14.03 -19.42 1.80
C LEU A 153 15.05 -19.72 0.69
#